data_AF-A0A2E8F010-F1
#
_entry.id   AF-A0A2E8F010-F1
#
_cell.length_a   1.000
_cell.length_b   1.000
_cell.length_c   1.000
_cell.angle_alpha   90.00
_cell.angle_beta   90.00
_cell.angle_gamma   90.00
#
_symmetry.space_group_name_H-M   'P 1'
#
loop_
_entity.id
_entity.type
_entity.pdbx_description
1 polymer ?
#
loop_
_entity_poly.entity_id
_entity_poly.type
_entity_poly.pdbx_seq_one_letter_code
_entity_poly.pdbx_strand_id
1 'polypeptide(L)' 'MKILTAKYINGHLDLPEGSLNEGDVVTLLVPEQESEFSLTPEETARLQTAIAQAEKGESIDGWKLLDELRT' A
#
# COMPACT_ATOMS: atom_id res chain seq x y z
N MET A 1 -6.14 -23.83 0.04
CA MET A 1 -6.41 -22.44 -0.39
C MET A 1 -5.24 -22.01 -1.26
N LYS A 2 -5.49 -21.56 -2.49
CA LYS A 2 -4.45 -21.03 -3.40
C LYS A 2 -4.86 -19.63 -3.82
N ILE A 3 -3.90 -18.69 -3.85
CA ILE A 3 -4.12 -17.33 -4.35
C ILE A 3 -3.62 -17.32 -5.79
N LEU A 4 -4.51 -16.97 -6.72
CA LEU A 4 -4.19 -16.82 -8.13
C LEU A 4 -4.26 -15.34 -8.48
N THR A 5 -3.18 -14.82 -9.07
CA THR A 5 -3.14 -13.44 -9.59
C THR A 5 -3.31 -13.51 -11.09
N ALA A 6 -4.34 -12.84 -11.61
CA ALA A 6 -4.63 -12.79 -13.03
C ALA A 6 -4.96 -11.36 -13.45
N LYS A 7 -4.72 -11.04 -14.72
CA LYS A 7 -5.21 -9.80 -15.31
C LYS A 7 -6.66 -9.97 -15.74
N TYR A 8 -7.46 -8.93 -15.54
CA TYR A 8 -8.81 -8.87 -16.08
C TYR A 8 -8.77 -8.20 -17.46
N ILE A 9 -9.07 -8.95 -18.52
CA ILE A 9 -8.99 -8.51 -19.92
C ILE A 9 -10.32 -8.87 -20.60
N ASN A 10 -10.98 -7.89 -21.21
CA ASN A 10 -12.21 -8.07 -21.99
C ASN A 10 -13.36 -8.82 -21.27
N GLY A 11 -13.51 -8.64 -19.96
CA GLY A 11 -14.57 -9.34 -19.21
C GLY A 11 -14.15 -10.68 -18.61
N HIS A 12 -12.90 -11.09 -18.79
CA HIS A 12 -12.39 -12.40 -18.38
C HIS A 12 -11.10 -12.28 -17.57
N LEU A 13 -10.88 -13.21 -16.63
CA LEU A 13 -9.60 -13.35 -15.94
C LEU A 13 -8.67 -14.22 -16.80
N ASP A 14 -7.51 -13.67 -17.14
CA ASP A 14 -6.46 -14.39 -17.88
C ASP A 14 -5.72 -15.32 -16.91
N LEU A 15 -6.17 -16.57 -16.84
CA LEU A 15 -5.63 -17.63 -16.00
C LEU A 15 -5.08 -18.76 -16.88
N PRO A 16 -3.94 -19.37 -16.50
CA PRO A 16 -3.45 -20.56 -17.18
C PRO A 16 -4.50 -21.68 -17.21
N GLU A 17 -4.56 -22.46 -18.29
CA GLU A 17 -5.45 -23.62 -18.38
C GLU A 17 -5.21 -24.60 -17.22
N GLY A 18 -6.30 -25.16 -16.66
CA GLY A 18 -6.25 -26.03 -15.47
C GLY A 18 -6.06 -25.30 -14.14
N SER A 19 -6.04 -23.96 -14.14
CA SER A 19 -5.97 -23.19 -12.88
C SER A 19 -7.23 -23.32 -12.03
N LEU A 20 -8.39 -23.63 -12.61
CA LEU A 20 -9.66 -23.82 -11.94
C LEU A 20 -10.37 -25.05 -12.53
N ASN A 21 -11.09 -25.78 -11.70
CA ASN A 21 -11.94 -26.88 -12.13
C ASN A 21 -13.41 -26.45 -12.13
N GLU A 22 -14.23 -27.14 -12.91
CA GLU A 22 -15.68 -26.95 -12.87
C GLU A 22 -16.20 -27.22 -11.45
N GLY A 23 -17.00 -26.28 -10.93
CA GLY A 23 -17.56 -26.36 -9.56
C GLY A 23 -16.70 -25.71 -8.47
N ASP A 24 -15.50 -25.20 -8.78
CA ASP A 24 -14.68 -24.48 -7.81
C ASP A 24 -15.35 -23.18 -7.36
N VAL A 25 -15.45 -22.98 -6.04
CA VAL A 25 -15.88 -21.70 -5.45
C VAL A 25 -14.66 -20.78 -5.32
N VAL A 26 -14.69 -19.64 -5.99
CA VAL A 26 -13.59 -18.67 -6.01
C VAL A 26 -13.94 -17.39 -5.24
N THR A 27 -12.94 -16.82 -4.58
CA THR A 27 -13.02 -15.49 -3.96
C THR A 27 -12.15 -14.54 -4.76
N LEU A 28 -12.74 -13.45 -5.25
CA LEU A 28 -12.01 -12.44 -6.01
C LEU A 28 -11.53 -11.32 -5.08
N LEU A 29 -10.22 -11.12 -5.04
CA LEU A 29 -9.60 -10.00 -4.34
C LEU A 29 -9.22 -8.95 -5.38
N VAL A 30 -10.00 -7.88 -5.44
CA VAL A 30 -9.66 -6.71 -6.26
C VAL A 30 -9.12 -5.67 -5.30
N PRO A 31 -7.81 -5.34 -5.36
CA PRO A 31 -7.34 -4.19 -4.62
C PRO A 31 -8.12 -2.98 -5.14
N GLU A 32 -8.69 -2.18 -4.24
CA GLU A 32 -9.01 -0.80 -4.60
C GLU A 32 -7.74 -0.24 -5.25
N GLN A 33 -7.86 0.44 -6.40
CA GLN A 33 -6.70 1.17 -6.92
C GLN A 33 -6.16 1.92 -5.74
N GLU A 34 -4.91 1.63 -5.35
CA GLU A 34 -4.22 2.51 -4.41
C GLU A 34 -4.45 3.88 -4.99
N SER A 35 -5.20 4.70 -4.26
CA SER A 35 -5.38 6.08 -4.66
C SER A 35 -3.96 6.56 -4.75
N GLU A 36 -3.46 6.81 -5.97
CA GLU A 36 -2.07 7.15 -6.17
C GLU A 36 -1.82 8.31 -5.21
N PHE A 37 -1.06 8.04 -4.15
CA PHE A 37 -0.86 9.01 -3.09
C PHE A 37 0.04 10.07 -3.70
N SER A 38 -0.59 11.05 -4.31
CA SER A 38 0.08 12.10 -5.04
C SER A 38 0.29 13.26 -4.08
N LEU A 39 1.55 13.48 -3.74
CA LEU A 39 1.95 14.66 -3.01
C LEU A 39 1.99 15.84 -3.97
N THR A 40 1.44 16.97 -3.54
CA THR A 40 1.76 18.25 -4.18
C THR A 40 3.28 18.50 -4.13
N PRO A 41 3.82 19.38 -4.98
CA PRO A 41 5.24 19.74 -4.93
C PRO A 41 5.67 20.27 -3.55
N GLU A 42 4.77 20.99 -2.86
CA GLU A 42 5.03 21.49 -1.52
C GLU A 42 5.10 20.36 -0.48
N GLU A 43 4.15 19.43 -0.50
CA GLU A 43 4.17 18.28 0.41
C GLU A 43 5.38 17.37 0.16
N THR A 44 5.80 17.23 -1.10
CA THR A 44 7.02 16.50 -1.47
C THR A 44 8.25 17.17 -0.86
N ALA A 45 8.38 18.49 -0.96
CA ALA A 45 9.50 19.23 -0.38
C ALA A 45 9.52 19.13 1.15
N ARG A 46 8.34 19.18 1.80
CA ARG A 46 8.20 18.98 3.25
C ARG A 46 8.63 17.57 3.66
N LEU A 47 8.21 16.54 2.92
CA LEU A 47 8.59 15.16 3.18
C LEU A 47 10.11 14.95 3.04
N GLN A 48 10.70 15.47 1.97
CA GLN A 48 12.15 15.40 1.76
C GLN A 48 12.93 16.07 2.89
N THR A 49 12.45 17.21 3.37
CA THR A 49 13.05 17.91 4.51
C THR A 49 12.98 17.04 5.78
N ALA A 50 11.82 16.46 6.07
CA ALA A 50 11.65 15.58 7.24
C ALA A 50 12.53 14.33 7.17
N ILE A 51 12.70 13.73 5.99
CA ILE A 51 13.62 12.60 5.77
C ILE A 51 15.06 13.02 6.09
N ALA A 52 15.52 14.16 5.54
CA ALA A 52 16.87 14.66 5.78
C ALA A 52 17.14 14.98 7.26
N GLN A 53 16.12 15.43 8.00
CA GLN A 53 16.21 15.64 9.46
C GLN A 53 16.36 14.30 10.19
N ALA A 54 15.52 13.31 9.86
CA ALA A 54 15.58 12.00 10.46
C ALA A 54 16.94 11.30 10.23
N GLU A 55 17.50 11.41 9.02
CA GLU A 55 18.83 10.88 8.68
C GLU A 55 19.97 11.52 9.48
N LYS A 56 19.82 12.80 9.84
CA LYS A 56 20.76 13.52 10.72
C LYS A 56 20.57 13.22 12.21
N GLY A 57 19.57 12.41 12.56
CA GLY A 57 19.18 12.16 13.95
C GLY A 57 18.45 13.35 14.60
N GLU A 58 17.95 14.29 13.79
CA GLU A 58 17.07 15.39 14.24
C GLU A 58 15.64 14.88 14.40
N SER A 59 15.48 13.77 15.10
CA SER A 59 14.20 13.13 15.41
C SER A 59 14.13 12.78 16.90
N ILE A 60 12.91 12.65 17.41
CA ILE A 60 12.65 12.22 18.78
C ILE A 60 11.81 10.94 18.77
N ASP A 61 11.92 10.15 19.82
CA ASP A 61 11.05 8.99 20.00
C ASP A 61 9.58 9.44 20.13
N GLY A 62 8.70 8.78 19.38
CA GLY A 62 7.28 9.15 19.32
C GLY A 62 6.56 8.95 20.65
N TRP A 63 6.92 7.92 21.43
CA TRP A 63 6.32 7.70 22.75
C TRP A 63 6.77 8.75 23.75
N LYS A 64 8.05 9.15 23.69
CA LYS A 64 8.56 10.25 24.50
C LYS A 64 7.83 11.57 24.20
N LEU A 65 7.61 11.91 22.93
CA LEU A 65 6.85 13.11 22.55
C LEU A 65 5.42 13.07 23.12
N LEU A 66 4.74 11.93 23.00
CA LEU A 66 3.38 11.78 23.51
C LEU A 66 3.31 11.91 25.04
N ASP A 67 4.34 11.47 25.75
CA ASP A 67 4.44 11.66 27.20
C ASP A 67 4.58 13.16 27.55
N GLU A 68 5.45 13.89 26.86
CA GLU A 68 5.65 15.34 27.06
C GLU A 68 4.36 16.16 26.81
N LEU A 69 3.58 15.79 25.80
CA LEU A 69 2.31 16.47 25.43
C LEU A 69 1.14 16.18 26.36
N ARG A 70 1.22 15.18 27.24
CA ARG A 70 0.16 14.83 28.20
C ARG A 70 0.21 15.65 29.50
N THR A 71 1.21 16.53 29.62
CA THR A 71 1.45 17.43 30.75
C THR A 71 0.79 18.80 30.52
#